data_AF-A0A7W0H3Z4-F1
#
_entry.id   AF-A0A7W0H3Z4-F1
#
_cell.length_a   1.000
_cell.length_b   1.000
_cell.length_c   1.000
_cell.angle_alpha   90.00
_cell.angle_beta   90.00
_cell.angle_gamma   90.00
#
_symmetry.space_group_name_H-M   'P 1'
#
loop_
_entity.id
_entity.type
_entity.pdbx_description
1 polymer ?
#
loop_
_entity_poly.entity_id
_entity_poly.type
_entity_poly.pdbx_seq_one_letter_code
_entity_poly.pdbx_strand_id
1 'polypeptide(L)'
;MPYLMGGYPTLDSSAESGLAAAAAGADLIELGIPFSDPLADGPVIHAAATEALSRGATPHGVLRVCERVSAQVPVVLMVYVNVVLTAGPEAFALRAAAAGAAGLIVPDLPHDEAGEVRAACDAEGLALVPLVAPTTTPERVVEIAQSARGFVYAVALTGTTGERAELPPGLAET
;
A
#
# COMPACT_ATOMS: atom_id res chain seq x y z
N MET A 1 -9.49 4.43 6.27
CA MET A 1 -8.21 4.42 5.54
C MET A 1 -8.46 4.73 4.07
N PRO A 2 -8.37 5.99 3.62
CA PRO A 2 -8.42 6.30 2.19
C PRO A 2 -7.11 5.89 1.48
N TYR A 3 -7.25 5.52 0.21
CA TYR A 3 -6.16 5.28 -0.72
C TYR A 3 -5.93 6.49 -1.61
N LEU A 4 -4.66 6.82 -1.87
CA LEU A 4 -4.23 7.88 -2.78
C LEU A 4 -3.10 7.38 -3.69
N MET A 5 -3.13 7.76 -4.97
CA MET A 5 -2.01 7.50 -5.88
C MET A 5 -0.95 8.60 -5.73
N GLY A 6 0.25 8.23 -5.29
CA GLY A 6 1.38 9.14 -5.16
C GLY A 6 1.79 9.72 -6.51
N GLY A 7 1.87 11.05 -6.59
CA GLY A 7 2.22 11.74 -7.85
C GLY A 7 1.05 11.98 -8.80
N TYR A 8 -0.18 11.62 -8.42
CA TYR A 8 -1.38 11.94 -9.20
C TYR A 8 -2.23 13.05 -8.55
N PRO A 9 -2.67 14.07 -9.30
CA PRO A 9 -2.22 14.43 -10.66
C PRO A 9 -0.77 14.94 -10.71
N THR A 10 -0.26 15.41 -9.57
CA THR A 10 1.14 15.80 -9.35
C THR A 10 1.58 15.40 -7.95
N LEU A 11 2.90 15.45 -7.66
CA LEU A 11 3.41 15.20 -6.32
C LEU A 11 2.79 16.15 -5.29
N ASP A 12 2.72 17.45 -5.60
CA ASP A 12 2.13 18.44 -4.69
C ASP A 12 0.64 18.22 -4.46
N SER A 13 -0.13 17.98 -5.53
CA SER A 13 -1.57 17.72 -5.42
C SER A 13 -1.86 16.42 -4.66
N SER A 14 -1.01 15.39 -4.80
CA SER A 14 -1.15 14.15 -4.02
C SER A 14 -0.87 14.37 -2.52
N ALA A 15 0.10 15.22 -2.18
CA ALA A 15 0.37 15.61 -0.79
C ALA A 15 -0.78 16.45 -0.20
N GLU A 16 -1.28 17.43 -0.96
CA GLU A 16 -2.44 18.23 -0.56
C GLU A 16 -3.69 17.36 -0.32
N SER A 17 -3.91 16.37 -1.19
CA SER A 17 -5.00 15.40 -1.03
C SER A 17 -4.84 14.55 0.23
N GLY A 18 -3.62 14.11 0.54
CA GLY A 18 -3.32 13.40 1.79
C GLY A 18 -3.57 14.25 3.04
N LEU A 19 -3.10 15.50 3.03
CA LEU A 19 -3.32 16.44 4.14
C LEU A 19 -4.81 16.78 4.32
N ALA A 20 -5.55 16.94 3.21
CA ALA A 20 -6.99 17.16 3.26
C ALA A 20 -7.74 15.95 3.83
N ALA A 21 -7.34 14.72 3.44
CA ALA A 21 -7.90 13.50 4.00
C ALA A 21 -7.61 13.37 5.51
N ALA A 22 -6.40 13.71 5.94
CA ALA A 22 -6.03 13.77 7.36
C ALA A 22 -6.91 14.77 8.13
N ALA A 23 -7.07 15.99 7.60
CA ALA A 23 -7.92 17.03 8.20
C ALA A 23 -9.41 16.63 8.24
N ALA A 24 -9.86 15.79 7.31
CA ALA A 24 -11.20 15.22 7.27
C ALA A 24 -11.41 14.05 8.26
N GLY A 25 -10.37 13.66 9.02
CA GLY A 25 -10.45 12.63 10.05
C GLY A 25 -10.01 11.24 9.61
N ALA A 26 -9.18 11.11 8.56
CA ALA A 26 -8.57 9.83 8.24
C ALA A 26 -7.62 9.38 9.37
N ASP A 27 -7.82 8.18 9.91
CA ASP A 27 -6.94 7.59 10.93
C ASP A 27 -5.60 7.07 10.37
N LEU A 28 -5.58 6.76 9.07
CA LEU A 28 -4.47 6.14 8.35
C LEU A 28 -4.66 6.42 6.86
N ILE A 29 -3.58 6.70 6.14
CA ILE A 29 -3.59 6.86 4.68
C ILE A 29 -2.79 5.74 4.01
N GLU A 30 -3.35 5.16 2.96
CA GLU A 30 -2.62 4.29 2.05
C GLU A 30 -2.14 5.11 0.86
N LEU A 31 -0.83 5.09 0.59
CA LEU A 31 -0.20 5.88 -0.46
C LEU A 31 0.46 4.96 -1.48
N GLY A 32 -0.11 4.89 -2.67
CA GLY A 32 0.40 4.09 -3.78
C GLY A 32 1.68 4.68 -4.39
N ILE A 33 2.68 3.84 -4.63
CA ILE A 33 3.79 4.15 -5.51
C ILE A 33 3.41 3.69 -6.93
N PRO A 34 3.34 4.59 -7.92
CA PRO A 34 2.87 4.23 -9.24
C PRO A 34 3.82 3.23 -9.92
N PHE A 35 3.24 2.22 -10.54
CA PHE A 35 3.97 1.13 -11.21
C PHE A 35 3.41 0.92 -12.62
N SER A 36 4.29 0.59 -13.57
CA SER A 36 3.95 0.54 -15.00
C SER A 36 3.22 -0.73 -15.43
N ASP A 37 3.32 -1.80 -14.63
CA ASP A 37 2.69 -3.09 -14.92
C ASP A 37 1.94 -3.61 -13.69
N PRO A 38 0.89 -2.90 -13.23
CA PRO A 38 0.19 -3.25 -12.01
C PRO A 38 -0.68 -4.49 -12.19
N LEU A 39 -0.41 -5.55 -11.41
CA LEU A 39 -1.20 -6.79 -11.44
C LEU A 39 -2.46 -6.72 -10.57
N ALA A 40 -2.43 -5.94 -9.48
CA ALA A 40 -3.48 -5.94 -8.46
C ALA A 40 -4.48 -4.77 -8.62
N ASP A 41 -4.11 -3.73 -9.37
CA ASP A 41 -4.88 -2.48 -9.42
C ASP A 41 -6.06 -2.53 -10.39
N GLY A 42 -7.11 -1.82 -10.02
CA GLY A 42 -8.26 -1.58 -10.87
C GLY A 42 -8.02 -0.56 -11.97
N PRO A 43 -8.94 -0.45 -12.94
CA PRO A 43 -8.78 0.46 -14.08
C PRO A 43 -8.60 1.92 -13.67
N VAL A 44 -9.25 2.37 -12.58
CA VAL A 44 -9.13 3.74 -12.06
C VAL A 44 -7.74 3.99 -11.46
N ILE A 45 -7.26 3.07 -10.60
CA ILE A 45 -5.93 3.19 -9.96
C ILE A 45 -4.83 3.08 -11.03
N HIS A 46 -4.99 2.15 -11.98
CA HIS A 46 -4.06 1.99 -13.09
C HIS A 46 -4.00 3.25 -13.97
N ALA A 47 -5.14 3.86 -14.30
CA ALA A 47 -5.16 5.13 -15.05
C ALA A 47 -4.42 6.25 -14.28
N ALA A 48 -4.66 6.39 -12.97
CA ALA A 48 -3.96 7.35 -12.13
C ALA A 48 -2.44 7.10 -12.07
N ALA A 49 -2.02 5.83 -11.93
CA ALA A 49 -0.61 5.44 -11.95
C ALA A 49 0.06 5.78 -13.28
N THR A 50 -0.61 5.44 -14.39
CA THR A 50 -0.14 5.70 -15.75
C THR A 50 0.07 7.20 -15.98
N GLU A 51 -0.91 8.02 -15.56
CA GLU A 51 -0.79 9.46 -15.69
C GLU A 51 0.33 10.02 -14.80
N ALA A 52 0.44 9.57 -13.55
CA ALA A 52 1.53 9.96 -12.65
C ALA A 52 2.91 9.63 -13.26
N LEU A 53 3.09 8.43 -13.81
CA LEU A 53 4.33 8.02 -14.48
C LEU A 53 4.62 8.86 -15.73
N SER A 54 3.61 9.13 -16.56
CA SER A 54 3.75 9.97 -17.75
C SER A 54 4.22 11.41 -17.42
N ARG A 55 3.94 11.86 -16.20
CA ARG A 55 4.36 13.16 -15.65
C ARG A 55 5.67 13.10 -14.87
N GLY A 56 6.35 11.95 -14.85
CA GLY A 56 7.66 11.76 -14.23
C GLY A 56 7.62 11.44 -12.73
N ALA A 57 6.51 10.92 -12.21
CA ALA A 57 6.49 10.40 -10.83
C ALA A 57 7.52 9.28 -10.66
N THR A 58 8.23 9.29 -9.53
CA THR A 58 9.23 8.29 -9.15
C THR A 58 8.98 7.83 -7.72
N PRO A 59 9.46 6.63 -7.32
CA PRO A 59 9.38 6.20 -5.92
C PRO A 59 9.94 7.24 -4.95
N HIS A 60 11.09 7.84 -5.28
CA HIS A 60 11.68 8.92 -4.48
C HIS A 60 10.76 10.16 -4.38
N GLY A 61 10.11 10.54 -5.48
CA GLY A 61 9.13 11.62 -5.47
C GLY A 61 7.96 11.32 -4.52
N VAL A 62 7.43 10.09 -4.57
CA VAL A 62 6.34 9.65 -3.68
C VAL A 62 6.79 9.56 -2.22
N LEU A 63 8.04 9.20 -1.93
CA LEU A 63 8.57 9.27 -0.57
C LEU A 63 8.57 10.71 -0.02
N ARG A 64 8.80 11.74 -0.86
CA ARG A 64 8.63 13.15 -0.41
C ARG A 64 7.17 13.53 -0.17
N VAL A 65 6.22 12.88 -0.85
CA VAL A 65 4.79 13.02 -0.55
C VAL A 65 4.50 12.39 0.81
N CYS A 66 5.02 11.18 1.05
CA CYS A 66 4.93 10.49 2.32
C CYS A 66 5.45 11.36 3.48
N GLU A 67 6.65 11.94 3.36
CA GLU A 67 7.26 12.83 4.37
C GLU A 67 6.34 13.99 4.79
N ARG A 68 5.61 14.57 3.84
CA ARG A 68 4.67 15.68 4.12
C ARG A 68 3.42 15.21 4.84
N VAL A 69 2.87 14.06 4.43
CA VAL A 69 1.59 13.54 4.92
C VAL A 69 1.76 12.83 6.27
N SER A 70 2.87 12.11 6.45
CA SER A 70 3.19 11.33 7.66
C SER A 70 3.32 12.19 8.92
N ALA A 71 3.62 13.48 8.76
CA ALA A 71 3.64 14.46 9.84
C ALA A 71 2.25 14.72 10.47
N GLN A 72 1.15 14.33 9.82
CA GLN A 72 -0.22 14.57 10.28
C GLN A 72 -0.99 13.29 10.59
N VAL A 73 -0.74 12.22 9.83
CA VAL A 73 -1.45 10.94 9.94
C VAL A 73 -0.51 9.81 9.55
N PRO A 74 -0.57 8.62 10.17
CA PRO A 74 0.20 7.47 9.72
C PRO A 74 0.00 7.20 8.21
N VAL A 75 1.08 6.88 7.50
CA VAL A 75 1.06 6.54 6.08
C VAL A 75 1.59 5.13 5.87
N VAL A 76 0.83 4.28 5.20
CA VAL A 76 1.28 2.97 4.72
C VAL A 76 1.48 3.04 3.22
N LEU A 77 2.66 2.68 2.74
CA LEU A 77 2.96 2.69 1.32
C LEU A 77 2.42 1.41 0.67
N MET A 78 1.67 1.53 -0.41
CA MET A 78 1.33 0.41 -1.27
C MET A 78 2.31 0.38 -2.45
N VAL A 79 3.06 -0.71 -2.58
CA VAL A 79 4.17 -0.81 -3.54
C VAL A 79 4.29 -2.23 -4.09
N TYR A 80 4.56 -2.37 -5.39
CA TYR A 80 4.83 -3.67 -6.01
C TYR A 80 6.22 -4.20 -5.65
N VAL A 81 6.35 -5.52 -5.47
CA VAL A 81 7.57 -6.18 -5.00
C VAL A 81 8.79 -5.84 -5.86
N ASN A 82 8.59 -5.72 -7.18
CA ASN A 82 9.66 -5.37 -8.10
C ASN A 82 10.35 -4.03 -7.75
N VAL A 83 9.58 -3.04 -7.29
CA VAL A 83 10.13 -1.72 -6.88
C VAL A 83 11.00 -1.87 -5.63
N VAL A 84 10.57 -2.70 -4.68
CA VAL A 84 11.32 -3.00 -3.45
C VAL A 84 12.61 -3.75 -3.77
N LEU A 85 12.53 -4.83 -4.55
CA LEU A 85 13.68 -5.66 -4.90
C LEU A 85 14.70 -4.92 -5.77
N THR A 86 14.24 -4.09 -6.71
CA THR A 86 15.14 -3.28 -7.56
C THR A 86 15.97 -2.28 -6.74
N ALA A 87 15.38 -1.72 -5.67
CA ALA A 87 16.09 -0.85 -4.76
C ALA A 87 16.97 -1.61 -3.75
N GLY A 88 16.70 -2.90 -3.54
CA GLY A 88 17.17 -3.68 -2.39
C GLY A 88 16.24 -3.48 -1.18
N PRO A 89 15.71 -4.55 -0.55
CA PRO A 89 14.74 -4.43 0.54
C PRO A 89 15.21 -3.55 1.70
N GLU A 90 16.46 -3.72 2.15
CA GLU A 90 17.06 -2.93 3.24
C GLU A 90 17.10 -1.44 2.88
N ALA A 91 17.60 -1.10 1.68
CA ALA A 91 17.71 0.28 1.24
C ALA A 91 16.33 0.92 1.00
N PHE A 92 15.35 0.15 0.54
CA PHE A 92 13.97 0.62 0.39
C PHE A 92 13.33 0.89 1.76
N ALA A 93 13.42 -0.06 2.69
CA ALA A 93 12.88 0.07 4.05
C ALA A 93 13.47 1.27 4.77
N LEU A 94 14.80 1.45 4.72
CA LEU A 94 15.49 2.60 5.33
C LEU A 94 14.95 3.94 4.78
N ARG A 95 14.76 4.04 3.46
CA ARG A 95 14.23 5.26 2.83
C ARG A 95 12.76 5.50 3.16
N ALA A 96 11.96 4.43 3.23
CA ALA A 96 10.56 4.52 3.60
C ALA A 96 10.40 4.97 5.06
N ALA A 97 11.17 4.40 5.98
CA ALA A 97 11.20 4.81 7.38
C ALA A 97 11.70 6.25 7.56
N ALA A 98 12.74 6.65 6.83
CA ALA A 98 13.24 8.04 6.83
C ALA A 98 12.19 9.05 6.33
N ALA A 99 11.30 8.64 5.42
CA ALA A 99 10.15 9.43 4.98
C ALA A 99 8.96 9.42 5.97
N GLY A 100 9.08 8.72 7.10
CA GLY A 100 8.03 8.62 8.11
C GLY A 100 6.92 7.62 7.77
N ALA A 101 7.12 6.70 6.84
CA ALA A 101 6.15 5.63 6.59
C ALA A 101 5.97 4.78 7.86
N ALA A 102 4.73 4.35 8.11
CA ALA A 102 4.38 3.45 9.21
C ALA A 102 4.44 1.96 8.79
N GLY A 103 4.43 1.68 7.49
CA GLY A 103 4.45 0.32 6.98
C GLY A 103 4.34 0.24 5.46
N LEU A 104 4.39 -1.00 4.96
CA LEU A 104 4.26 -1.36 3.56
C LEU A 104 3.13 -2.37 3.36
N ILE A 105 2.38 -2.21 2.28
CA ILE A 105 1.53 -3.22 1.65
C ILE A 105 2.21 -3.59 0.33
N VAL A 106 2.51 -4.88 0.14
CA VAL A 106 3.14 -5.40 -1.08
C VAL A 106 2.20 -6.44 -1.70
N PRO A 107 1.26 -6.04 -2.58
CA PRO A 107 0.13 -6.89 -2.99
C PRO A 107 0.53 -8.18 -3.72
N ASP A 108 1.66 -8.13 -4.41
CA ASP A 108 2.22 -9.19 -5.25
C ASP A 108 3.33 -9.99 -4.54
N LEU A 109 3.52 -9.82 -3.22
CA LEU A 109 4.47 -10.58 -2.41
C LEU A 109 3.75 -11.63 -1.56
N PRO A 110 3.85 -12.93 -1.93
CA PRO A 110 3.29 -14.01 -1.13
C PRO A 110 3.89 -14.05 0.28
N HIS A 111 3.07 -14.47 1.25
CA HIS A 111 3.50 -14.53 2.65
C HIS A 111 4.75 -15.39 2.89
N ASP A 112 4.88 -16.51 2.17
CA ASP A 112 6.03 -17.42 2.27
C ASP A 112 7.33 -16.83 1.69
N GLU A 113 7.21 -15.91 0.75
CA GLU A 113 8.34 -15.26 0.08
C GLU A 113 8.73 -13.94 0.75
N ALA A 114 7.94 -13.49 1.74
CA ALA A 114 8.11 -12.20 2.39
C ALA A 114 9.31 -12.11 3.35
N GLY A 115 10.07 -13.18 3.56
CA GLY A 115 11.10 -13.25 4.61
C GLY A 115 12.14 -12.11 4.56
N GLU A 116 12.70 -11.84 3.38
CA GLU A 116 13.72 -10.79 3.19
C GLU A 116 13.14 -9.39 3.40
N VAL A 117 11.99 -9.10 2.78
CA VAL A 117 11.30 -7.81 2.91
C VAL A 117 10.82 -7.59 4.34
N ARG A 118 10.35 -8.64 5.01
CA ARG A 118 9.90 -8.58 6.41
C ARG A 118 11.06 -8.25 7.35
N ALA A 119 12.19 -8.90 7.19
CA ALA A 119 13.39 -8.61 7.98
C ALA A 119 13.86 -7.16 7.80
N ALA A 120 13.86 -6.65 6.56
CA ALA A 120 14.19 -5.27 6.26
C ALA A 120 13.21 -4.28 6.90
N CYS A 121 11.91 -4.55 6.82
CA CYS A 121 10.88 -3.73 7.47
C CYS A 121 11.02 -3.75 9.00
N ASP A 122 11.21 -4.93 9.61
CA ASP A 122 11.35 -5.09 11.07
C ASP A 122 12.58 -4.34 11.59
N ALA A 123 13.69 -4.34 10.85
CA ALA A 123 14.92 -3.61 11.21
C ALA A 123 14.71 -2.09 11.29
N GLU A 124 13.80 -1.56 10.48
CA GLU A 124 13.48 -0.13 10.40
C GLU A 124 12.19 0.25 11.14
N GLY A 125 11.55 -0.70 11.83
CA GLY A 125 10.30 -0.48 12.58
C GLY A 125 9.06 -0.29 11.70
N LEU A 126 9.10 -0.72 10.44
CA LEU A 126 7.98 -0.66 9.50
C LEU A 126 7.08 -1.91 9.64
N ALA A 127 5.77 -1.72 9.61
CA ALA A 127 4.84 -2.84 9.51
C ALA A 127 4.77 -3.37 8.07
N LEU A 128 5.22 -4.61 7.80
CA LEU A 128 4.86 -5.29 6.55
C LEU A 128 3.46 -5.93 6.70
N VAL A 129 2.46 -5.20 6.21
CA VAL A 129 1.03 -5.54 6.33
C VAL A 129 0.71 -6.75 5.46
N PRO A 130 0.27 -7.89 6.04
CA PRO A 130 -0.11 -9.05 5.25
C PRO A 130 -1.51 -8.91 4.65
N LEU A 131 -1.71 -9.56 3.51
CA LEU A 131 -3.01 -9.69 2.85
C LEU A 131 -3.61 -11.06 3.12
N VAL A 132 -4.92 -11.11 3.36
CA VAL A 132 -5.72 -12.35 3.40
C VAL A 132 -6.87 -12.23 2.41
N ALA A 133 -7.10 -13.28 1.64
CA ALA A 133 -8.17 -13.34 0.65
C ALA A 133 -9.30 -14.27 1.12
N PRO A 134 -10.51 -14.20 0.52
CA PRO A 134 -11.60 -15.12 0.86
C PRO A 134 -11.26 -16.59 0.59
N THR A 135 -10.27 -16.84 -0.28
CA THR A 135 -9.74 -18.17 -0.60
C THR A 135 -8.62 -18.62 0.34
N THR A 136 -8.14 -17.76 1.24
CA THR A 136 -7.13 -18.14 2.24
C THR A 136 -7.74 -19.10 3.24
N THR A 137 -7.10 -20.25 3.46
CA THR A 137 -7.63 -21.26 4.39
C THR A 137 -7.56 -20.75 5.84
N PRO A 138 -8.44 -21.22 6.75
CA PRO A 138 -8.42 -20.80 8.16
C PRO A 138 -7.07 -21.02 8.83
N GLU A 139 -6.40 -22.14 8.55
CA GLU A 139 -5.06 -22.46 9.08
C GLU A 139 -4.05 -21.40 8.63
N ARG A 140 -4.13 -21.00 7.36
CA ARG A 140 -3.25 -20.00 6.79
C ARG A 140 -3.51 -18.60 7.33
N VAL A 141 -4.77 -18.26 7.61
CA VAL A 141 -5.10 -17.01 8.31
C VAL A 141 -4.46 -16.95 9.69
N VAL A 142 -4.48 -18.05 10.45
CA VAL A 142 -3.83 -18.12 11.77
C VAL A 142 -2.32 -17.92 11.66
N GLU A 143 -1.67 -18.59 10.70
CA GLU A 143 -0.22 -18.43 10.44
C GLU A 143 0.14 -16.98 10.09
N ILE A 144 -0.62 -16.36 9.19
CA ILE A 144 -0.43 -14.98 8.78
C ILE A 144 -0.61 -14.02 9.98
N ALA A 145 -1.63 -14.24 10.80
CA ALA A 145 -1.93 -13.40 11.95
C ALA A 145 -0.82 -13.44 13.03
N GLN A 146 -0.13 -14.57 13.21
CA GLN A 146 0.94 -14.71 14.20
C GLN A 146 2.16 -13.82 13.91
N SER A 147 2.43 -13.55 12.64
CA SER A 147 3.56 -12.71 12.20
C SER A 147 3.12 -11.32 11.71
N ALA A 148 1.82 -11.01 11.80
CA ALA A 148 1.29 -9.73 11.39
C ALA A 148 1.85 -8.56 12.23
N ARG A 149 2.00 -7.42 11.57
CA ARG A 149 2.34 -6.13 12.17
C ARG A 149 1.39 -5.08 11.58
N GLY A 150 1.03 -4.08 12.37
CA GLY A 150 0.02 -3.10 11.99
C GLY A 150 -1.38 -3.70 12.01
N PHE A 151 -1.87 -4.15 10.85
CA PHE A 151 -3.18 -4.76 10.68
C PHE A 151 -3.11 -5.91 9.67
N VAL A 152 -4.20 -6.66 9.50
CA VAL A 152 -4.35 -7.67 8.45
C VAL A 152 -5.29 -7.11 7.39
N TYR A 153 -4.82 -7.01 6.14
CA TYR A 153 -5.62 -6.50 5.03
C TYR A 153 -6.48 -7.62 4.45
N ALA A 154 -7.78 -7.61 4.74
CA ALA A 154 -8.73 -8.54 4.13
C ALA A 154 -9.17 -8.02 2.75
N VAL A 155 -8.78 -8.69 1.67
CA VAL A 155 -9.23 -8.33 0.33
C VAL A 155 -10.65 -8.88 0.10
N ALA A 156 -11.57 -8.03 -0.36
CA ALA A 156 -12.99 -8.35 -0.40
C ALA A 156 -13.40 -9.29 -1.55
N LEU A 157 -12.51 -9.64 -2.49
CA LEU A 157 -12.88 -10.35 -3.72
C LEU A 157 -11.82 -11.34 -4.21
N THR A 158 -12.33 -12.46 -4.73
CA THR A 158 -11.65 -13.34 -5.69
C THR A 158 -11.65 -12.68 -7.08
N GLY A 159 -10.84 -11.63 -7.28
CA GLY A 159 -10.69 -10.95 -8.57
C GLY A 159 -10.58 -9.42 -8.44
N THR A 160 -9.83 -8.81 -9.37
CA THR A 160 -9.32 -7.42 -9.38
C THR A 160 -10.29 -6.35 -8.89
N THR A 161 -9.74 -5.35 -8.19
CA THR A 161 -10.47 -4.15 -7.77
C THR A 161 -11.09 -3.46 -8.98
N GLY A 162 -12.39 -3.22 -8.96
CA GLY A 162 -13.12 -2.56 -10.03
C GLY A 162 -14.55 -2.30 -9.59
N GLU A 163 -15.09 -1.16 -9.99
CA GLU A 163 -16.44 -0.70 -9.68
C GLU A 163 -17.47 -1.81 -9.94
N ARG A 164 -18.27 -2.15 -8.93
CA ARG A 164 -19.46 -3.00 -9.09
C ARG A 164 -20.65 -2.29 -8.48
N ALA A 165 -21.77 -2.36 -9.16
CA ALA A 165 -23.05 -1.82 -8.71
C ALA A 165 -23.67 -2.63 -7.54
N GLU A 166 -23.14 -3.82 -7.22
CA GLU A 166 -23.72 -4.71 -6.23
C GLU A 166 -22.66 -5.43 -5.39
N LEU A 167 -22.94 -5.55 -4.08
CA LEU A 167 -22.16 -6.35 -3.14
C LEU A 167 -22.44 -7.85 -3.34
N PRO A 168 -21.44 -8.72 -3.12
CA PRO A 168 -21.65 -10.18 -3.12
C PRO A 168 -22.75 -10.60 -2.13
N PRO A 169 -23.62 -11.56 -2.49
CA PRO A 169 -24.55 -12.14 -1.53
C PRO A 169 -23.76 -12.84 -0.42
N GLY A 170 -23.92 -12.35 0.82
CA GLY A 170 -23.24 -12.85 2.02
C GLY A 170 -22.51 -11.79 2.87
N LEU A 171 -22.33 -10.56 2.36
CA LEU A 171 -21.73 -9.44 3.12
C LEU A 171 -22.73 -8.62 3.94
N ALA A 172 -24.04 -8.94 3.86
CA ALA A 172 -25.11 -8.21 4.55
C ALA A 172 -25.44 -8.74 5.96
N GLU A 173 -24.71 -9.74 6.46
CA GLU A 173 -24.92 -10.29 7.79
C GLU A 173 -23.67 -10.13 8.66
N THR A 174 -23.54 -8.95 9.26
CA THR A 174 -22.92 -8.72 10.59
C THR A 174 -23.48 -7.45 11.19
#